data_AF-A0A917S7Q4-F1
#
_entry.id   AF-A0A917S7Q4-F1
#
_cell.length_a   1.000
_cell.length_b   1.000
_cell.length_c   1.000
_cell.angle_alpha   90.00
_cell.angle_beta   90.00
_cell.angle_gamma   90.00
#
_symmetry.space_group_name_H-M   'P 1'
#
loop_
_entity.id
_entity.type
_entity.pdbx_description
1 polymer ?
#
loop_
_entity_poly.entity_id
_entity_poly.type
_entity_poly.pdbx_seq_one_letter_code
_entity_poly.pdbx_strand_id
1 'polypeptide(L)'
;MRAQEKQNNGIYYILLLLVPIFWGGAFGATKHVITEIPPVTAATIRFGLASIILLTITAVRSEWKTNLSKKSGIGILFMSLTGIFGYNLFFFESMKYTSPINGSLIMATTPVFVVLGAVVFLKESWNLRIGFGLLLSLFGVFLVIVRGSLQTITALKFNIGDLLLLTALGCWVAHGLIGKVVMKTCSPF
;
A
#
# COMPACT_ATOMS: atom_id res chain seq x y z
N MET A 1 31.86 -17.79 9.14
CA MET A 1 32.33 -16.41 8.87
C MET A 1 31.38 -15.76 7.87
N ARG A 2 30.29 -15.15 8.35
CA ARG A 2 29.36 -14.34 7.51
C ARG A 2 29.66 -12.89 7.84
N ALA A 3 30.25 -12.18 6.89
CA ALA A 3 30.47 -10.75 6.98
C ALA A 3 29.12 -10.07 7.19
N GLN A 4 28.88 -9.57 8.39
CA GLN A 4 27.89 -8.52 8.64
C GLN A 4 28.40 -7.30 7.88
N GLU A 5 27.89 -7.09 6.66
CA GLU A 5 28.04 -5.82 5.97
C GLU A 5 27.69 -4.71 6.95
N LYS A 6 28.62 -3.79 7.12
CA LYS A 6 28.52 -2.63 7.99
C LYS A 6 27.37 -1.76 7.47
N GLN A 7 26.17 -2.08 7.95
CA GLN A 7 24.89 -1.58 7.48
C GLN A 7 24.87 -0.05 7.68
N ASN A 8 24.94 0.69 6.56
CA ASN A 8 25.07 2.14 6.59
C ASN A 8 23.71 2.77 6.93
N ASN A 9 23.38 2.82 8.23
CA ASN A 9 22.06 3.22 8.75
C ASN A 9 21.53 4.54 8.16
N GLY A 10 22.42 5.49 7.84
CA GLY A 10 22.07 6.78 7.21
C GLY A 10 21.42 6.64 5.83
N ILE A 11 21.86 5.70 5.01
CA ILE A 11 21.28 5.44 3.68
C ILE A 11 19.84 4.94 3.81
N TYR A 12 19.55 4.11 4.80
CA TYR A 12 18.19 3.60 5.04
C TYR A 12 17.23 4.72 5.44
N TYR A 13 17.66 5.66 6.29
CA TYR A 13 16.83 6.81 6.65
C TYR A 13 16.53 7.71 5.45
N ILE A 14 17.52 7.96 4.58
CA ILE A 14 17.32 8.73 3.35
C ILE A 14 16.35 8.01 2.40
N LEU A 15 16.52 6.69 2.20
CA LEU A 15 15.61 5.87 1.42
C LEU A 15 14.18 5.91 1.98
N LEU A 16 14.03 5.83 3.31
CA LEU A 16 12.74 5.94 4.00
C LEU A 16 12.07 7.29 3.80
N LEU A 17 12.83 8.39 3.70
CA LEU A 17 12.31 9.72 3.40
C LEU A 17 11.95 9.90 1.92
N LEU A 18 12.64 9.22 1.01
CA LEU A 18 12.31 9.26 -0.42
C LEU A 18 10.97 8.58 -0.73
N VAL A 19 10.63 7.50 -0.02
CA VAL A 19 9.37 6.77 -0.21
C VAL A 19 8.12 7.69 -0.15
N PRO A 20 7.88 8.47 0.93
CA PRO A 20 6.71 9.35 1.01
C PRO A 20 6.77 10.50 0.01
N ILE A 21 7.95 10.94 -0.43
CA ILE A 21 8.07 11.96 -1.49
C ILE A 21 7.55 11.40 -2.82
N PHE A 22 8.03 10.22 -3.21
CA PHE A 22 7.57 9.56 -4.44
C PHE A 22 6.09 9.17 -4.36
N TRP A 23 5.63 8.66 -3.22
CA TRP A 23 4.23 8.29 -3.02
C TRP A 23 3.30 9.50 -2.97
N GLY A 24 3.69 10.59 -2.30
CA GLY A 24 2.93 11.83 -2.25
C GLY A 24 2.74 12.45 -3.63
N GLY A 25 3.82 12.49 -4.43
CA GLY A 25 3.76 12.94 -5.82
C GLY A 25 2.90 12.04 -6.72
N ALA A 26 2.82 10.73 -6.41
CA ALA A 26 2.07 9.78 -7.22
C ALA A 26 0.57 10.06 -7.27
N PHE A 27 -0.04 10.59 -6.20
CA PHE A 27 -1.46 10.98 -6.21
C PHE A 27 -1.73 12.11 -7.21
N GLY A 28 -0.87 13.14 -7.22
CA GLY A 28 -0.97 14.25 -8.16
C GLY A 28 -0.72 13.82 -9.59
N ALA A 29 0.35 13.04 -9.82
CA ALA A 29 0.67 12.49 -11.13
C ALA A 29 -0.45 11.59 -11.67
N THR A 30 -1.04 10.73 -10.83
CA THR A 30 -2.15 9.86 -11.22
C THR A 30 -3.37 10.68 -11.63
N LYS A 31 -3.73 11.70 -10.86
CA LYS A 31 -4.86 12.60 -11.20
C LYS A 31 -4.67 13.30 -12.54
N HIS A 32 -3.43 13.65 -12.89
CA HIS A 32 -3.12 14.22 -14.20
C HIS A 32 -3.17 13.16 -15.31
N VAL A 33 -2.57 11.98 -15.12
CA VAL A 33 -2.55 10.93 -16.14
C VAL A 33 -3.96 10.45 -16.50
N ILE A 34 -4.88 10.39 -15.53
CA ILE A 34 -6.25 9.93 -15.78
C ILE A 34 -7.11 10.93 -16.57
N THR A 35 -6.65 12.17 -16.81
CA THR A 35 -7.35 13.11 -17.70
C THR A 35 -7.15 12.74 -19.16
N GLU A 36 -6.00 12.14 -19.49
CA GLU A 36 -5.60 11.77 -20.85
C GLU A 36 -5.83 10.28 -21.14
N ILE A 37 -5.68 9.41 -20.13
CA ILE A 37 -5.69 7.95 -20.28
C ILE A 37 -6.72 7.34 -19.34
N PRO A 38 -7.55 6.37 -19.78
CA PRO A 38 -8.45 5.65 -18.90
C PRO A 38 -7.70 5.02 -17.71
N PRO A 39 -8.24 5.06 -16.47
CA PRO A 39 -7.49 4.70 -15.28
C PRO A 39 -7.03 3.23 -15.26
N VAL A 40 -7.85 2.33 -15.79
CA VAL A 40 -7.52 0.90 -15.95
C VAL A 40 -6.33 0.72 -16.89
N THR A 41 -6.29 1.46 -18.00
CA THR A 41 -5.20 1.43 -18.97
C THR A 41 -3.91 1.97 -18.37
N ALA A 42 -3.99 3.10 -17.64
CA ALA A 42 -2.84 3.68 -16.96
C ALA A 42 -2.24 2.72 -15.91
N ALA A 43 -3.08 2.07 -15.11
CA ALA A 43 -2.65 1.04 -14.16
C ALA A 43 -2.02 -0.17 -14.89
N THR A 44 -2.65 -0.64 -15.97
CA THR A 44 -2.16 -1.78 -16.76
C THR A 44 -0.77 -1.51 -17.35
N ILE A 45 -0.55 -0.33 -17.93
CA ILE A 45 0.76 0.06 -18.46
C ILE A 45 1.81 0.11 -17.35
N ARG A 46 1.49 0.76 -16.22
CA ARG A 46 2.42 0.92 -15.10
C ARG A 46 2.87 -0.44 -14.53
N PHE A 47 1.93 -1.34 -14.24
CA PHE A 47 2.25 -2.64 -13.64
C PHE A 47 2.65 -3.70 -14.66
N GLY A 48 2.19 -3.58 -15.91
CA GLY A 48 2.64 -4.42 -17.03
C GLY A 48 4.12 -4.19 -17.31
N LEU A 49 4.55 -2.94 -17.44
CA LEU A 49 5.97 -2.60 -17.60
C LEU A 49 6.80 -3.06 -16.39
N ALA A 50 6.33 -2.80 -15.17
CA ALA A 50 7.01 -3.26 -13.97
C ALA A 50 7.19 -4.79 -13.95
N SER A 51 6.16 -5.53 -14.37
CA SER A 51 6.20 -7.00 -14.43
C SER A 51 7.19 -7.50 -15.49
N ILE A 52 7.21 -6.89 -16.68
CA ILE A 52 8.17 -7.25 -17.75
C ILE A 52 9.60 -6.99 -17.30
N ILE A 53 9.87 -5.84 -16.68
CA ILE A 53 11.19 -5.49 -16.17
C ILE A 53 11.61 -6.50 -15.09
N LEU A 54 10.72 -6.79 -14.14
CA LEU A 54 11.01 -7.73 -13.06
C LEU A 54 11.30 -9.13 -13.59
N LEU A 55 10.48 -9.62 -14.54
CA LEU A 55 10.69 -10.90 -15.22
C LEU A 55 12.02 -10.93 -15.98
N THR A 56 12.38 -9.85 -16.65
CA THR A 56 13.66 -9.74 -17.36
C THR A 56 14.84 -9.82 -16.38
N ILE A 57 14.76 -9.12 -15.24
CA ILE A 57 15.78 -9.17 -14.20
C ILE A 57 15.90 -10.58 -13.61
N THR A 58 14.77 -11.23 -13.28
CA THR A 58 14.76 -12.60 -12.75
C THR A 58 15.30 -13.60 -13.78
N ALA A 59 14.97 -13.41 -15.06
CA ALA A 59 15.48 -14.24 -16.16
C ALA A 59 16.99 -14.10 -16.33
N VAL A 60 17.51 -12.87 -16.32
CA VAL A 60 18.96 -12.60 -16.45
C VAL A 60 19.74 -13.09 -15.24
N ARG A 61 19.17 -13.02 -14.03
CA ARG A 61 19.82 -13.51 -12.79
C ARG A 61 19.72 -15.02 -12.59
N SER A 62 18.97 -15.73 -13.43
CA SER A 62 18.75 -17.19 -13.30
C SER A 62 18.22 -17.62 -11.92
N GLU A 63 17.57 -16.71 -11.19
CA GLU A 63 16.98 -16.95 -9.87
C GLU A 63 15.57 -17.56 -9.97
N TRP A 64 15.38 -18.48 -10.92
CA TRP A 64 14.11 -19.20 -11.09
C TRP A 64 13.93 -20.24 -9.98
N LYS A 65 13.59 -19.77 -8.78
CA LYS A 65 13.15 -20.64 -7.70
C LYS A 65 11.65 -20.92 -7.85
N THR A 66 11.32 -21.86 -8.73
CA THR A 66 9.95 -22.34 -8.98
C THR A 66 9.49 -23.41 -7.99
N ASN A 67 10.11 -23.53 -6.81
CA ASN A 67 9.63 -24.43 -5.75
C ASN A 67 8.43 -23.80 -5.01
N LEU A 68 7.38 -23.49 -5.78
CA LEU A 68 6.12 -22.95 -5.31
C LEU A 68 5.19 -24.13 -5.01
N SER A 69 5.03 -24.45 -3.73
CA SER A 69 3.94 -25.34 -3.31
C SER A 69 2.61 -24.77 -3.81
N LYS A 70 1.66 -25.62 -4.24
CA LYS A 70 0.32 -25.20 -4.73
C LYS A 70 -0.39 -24.25 -3.75
N LYS A 71 -0.14 -24.39 -2.44
CA LYS A 71 -0.64 -23.49 -1.39
C LYS A 71 -0.02 -22.08 -1.47
N SER A 72 1.28 -21.98 -1.74
CA SER A 72 1.98 -20.71 -1.94
C SER A 72 1.54 -20.03 -3.24
N GLY A 73 1.25 -20.81 -4.29
CA GLY A 73 0.70 -20.28 -5.55
C GLY A 73 -0.65 -19.59 -5.35
N ILE A 74 -1.57 -20.20 -4.61
CA ILE A 74 -2.88 -19.59 -4.29
C ILE A 74 -2.73 -18.32 -3.46
N GLY A 75 -1.85 -18.33 -2.44
CA GLY A 75 -1.58 -17.14 -1.62
C GLY A 75 -1.02 -15.97 -2.44
N ILE A 76 -0.10 -16.25 -3.36
CA ILE A 76 0.46 -15.24 -4.28
C ILE A 76 -0.63 -14.72 -5.22
N LEU A 77 -1.50 -15.59 -5.74
CA LEU A 77 -2.60 -15.19 -6.63
C LEU A 77 -3.57 -14.24 -5.92
N PHE A 78 -3.93 -14.54 -4.67
CA PHE A 78 -4.73 -13.64 -3.83
C PHE A 78 -4.01 -12.32 -3.52
N MET A 79 -2.70 -12.34 -3.27
CA MET A 79 -1.91 -11.12 -3.09
C MET A 79 -1.91 -10.26 -4.35
N SER A 80 -1.73 -10.85 -5.54
CA SER A 80 -1.77 -10.13 -6.80
C SER A 80 -3.16 -9.58 -7.08
N LEU A 81 -4.22 -10.35 -6.83
CA LEU A 81 -5.59 -9.93 -7.07
C LEU A 81 -6.00 -8.77 -6.15
N THR A 82 -5.60 -8.82 -4.88
CA THR A 82 -5.95 -7.78 -3.90
C THR A 82 -5.04 -6.56 -4.02
N GLY A 83 -3.73 -6.74 -3.99
CA GLY A 83 -2.78 -5.62 -3.90
C GLY A 83 -2.35 -5.01 -5.22
N ILE A 84 -2.33 -5.79 -6.31
CA ILE A 84 -1.91 -5.27 -7.62
C ILE A 84 -3.13 -4.93 -8.46
N PHE A 85 -4.09 -5.83 -8.59
CA PHE A 85 -5.27 -5.57 -9.41
C PHE A 85 -6.31 -4.71 -8.67
N GLY A 86 -6.83 -5.21 -7.54
CA GLY A 86 -7.92 -4.57 -6.80
C GLY A 86 -7.54 -3.17 -6.29
N TYR A 87 -6.44 -3.06 -5.55
CA TYR A 87 -5.96 -1.77 -5.04
C TYR A 87 -5.79 -0.75 -6.18
N ASN A 88 -5.08 -1.10 -7.25
CA ASN A 88 -4.83 -0.13 -8.32
C ASN A 88 -6.09 0.21 -9.09
N LEU A 89 -6.98 -0.75 -9.36
CA LEU A 89 -8.25 -0.49 -10.02
C LEU A 89 -9.06 0.56 -9.24
N PHE A 90 -9.27 0.31 -7.95
CA PHE A 90 -10.06 1.21 -7.10
C PHE A 90 -9.32 2.53 -6.82
N PHE A 91 -8.00 2.52 -6.70
CA PHE A 91 -7.18 3.73 -6.51
C PHE A 91 -7.26 4.64 -7.74
N PHE A 92 -7.01 4.10 -8.93
CA PHE A 92 -7.06 4.88 -10.17
C PHE A 92 -8.48 5.36 -10.49
N GLU A 93 -9.51 4.54 -10.21
CA GLU A 93 -10.90 4.94 -10.41
C GLU A 93 -11.37 6.00 -9.39
N SER A 94 -10.97 5.88 -8.12
CA SER A 94 -11.29 6.89 -7.10
C SER A 94 -10.74 8.26 -7.44
N MET A 95 -9.56 8.34 -8.05
CA MET A 95 -8.94 9.59 -8.46
C MET A 95 -9.77 10.33 -9.52
N LYS A 96 -10.72 9.70 -10.23
CA LYS A 96 -11.66 10.44 -11.09
C LYS A 96 -12.57 11.36 -10.27
N TYR A 97 -13.07 10.84 -9.16
CA TYR A 97 -14.12 11.49 -8.36
C TYR A 97 -13.55 12.28 -7.17
N THR A 98 -12.36 11.90 -6.68
CA THR A 98 -11.73 12.50 -5.50
C THR A 98 -10.49 13.34 -5.87
N SER A 99 -10.13 14.27 -4.98
CA SER A 99 -8.89 15.05 -5.09
C SER A 99 -7.68 14.23 -4.61
N PRO A 100 -6.48 14.46 -5.17
CA PRO A 100 -5.22 13.86 -4.67
C PRO A 100 -5.04 14.06 -3.17
N ILE A 101 -5.44 15.24 -2.69
CA ILE A 101 -5.44 15.65 -1.30
C ILE A 101 -6.29 14.69 -0.45
N ASN A 102 -7.57 14.52 -0.79
CA ASN A 102 -8.47 13.67 -0.01
C ASN A 102 -8.00 12.20 -0.08
N GLY A 103 -7.51 11.75 -1.23
CA GLY A 103 -6.92 10.43 -1.39
C GLY A 103 -5.72 10.18 -0.48
N SER A 104 -4.78 11.13 -0.42
CA SER A 104 -3.62 11.04 0.47
C SER A 104 -4.00 11.01 1.95
N LEU A 105 -5.06 11.75 2.34
CA LEU A 105 -5.58 11.76 3.70
C LEU A 105 -6.19 10.40 4.09
N ILE A 106 -7.01 9.82 3.22
CA ILE A 106 -7.59 8.49 3.45
C ILE A 106 -6.48 7.44 3.52
N MET A 107 -5.52 7.48 2.60
CA MET A 107 -4.38 6.55 2.62
C MET A 107 -3.46 6.75 3.83
N ALA A 108 -3.36 7.96 4.40
CA ALA A 108 -2.62 8.18 5.65
C ALA A 108 -3.24 7.41 6.84
N THR A 109 -4.49 6.94 6.73
CA THR A 109 -5.14 6.09 7.73
C THR A 109 -4.76 4.61 7.63
N THR A 110 -4.01 4.20 6.60
CA THR A 110 -3.53 2.83 6.41
C THR A 110 -3.00 2.14 7.67
N PRO A 111 -2.08 2.73 8.46
CA PRO A 111 -1.56 2.06 9.65
C PRO A 111 -2.64 1.63 10.65
N VAL A 112 -3.73 2.41 10.77
CA VAL A 112 -4.86 2.08 11.66
C VAL A 112 -5.53 0.79 11.19
N PHE A 113 -5.90 0.72 9.91
CA PHE A 113 -6.57 -0.45 9.35
C PHE A 113 -5.66 -1.68 9.28
N VAL A 114 -4.36 -1.50 9.03
CA VAL A 114 -3.37 -2.60 9.06
C VAL A 114 -3.27 -3.19 10.47
N VAL A 115 -3.17 -2.37 11.51
CA VAL A 115 -3.11 -2.84 12.90
C VAL A 115 -4.41 -3.55 13.30
N LEU A 116 -5.56 -2.94 13.01
CA LEU A 116 -6.86 -3.56 13.28
C LEU A 116 -7.01 -4.91 12.56
N GLY A 117 -6.65 -4.97 11.28
CA GLY A 117 -6.68 -6.20 10.51
C GLY A 117 -5.71 -7.25 11.04
N ALA A 118 -4.51 -6.87 11.47
CA ALA A 118 -3.55 -7.80 12.06
C ALA A 118 -4.07 -8.41 13.38
N VAL A 119 -4.71 -7.61 14.23
CA VAL A 119 -5.31 -8.09 15.49
C VAL A 119 -6.49 -9.02 15.21
N VAL A 120 -7.38 -8.65 14.29
CA VAL A 120 -8.59 -9.43 13.99
C VAL A 120 -8.28 -10.72 13.24
N PHE A 121 -7.49 -10.65 12.16
CA PHE A 121 -7.26 -11.79 11.27
C PHE A 121 -6.06 -12.64 11.65
N LEU A 122 -4.97 -12.04 12.14
CA LEU A 122 -3.77 -12.78 12.54
C LEU A 122 -3.73 -13.11 14.03
N LYS A 123 -4.73 -12.66 14.81
CA LYS A 123 -4.81 -12.86 16.27
C LYS A 123 -3.52 -12.44 17.00
N GLU A 124 -2.86 -11.38 16.51
CA GLU A 124 -1.66 -10.87 17.17
C GLU A 124 -2.01 -10.34 18.56
N SER A 125 -1.13 -10.57 19.54
CA SER A 125 -1.38 -10.20 20.93
C SER A 125 -1.47 -8.68 21.08
N TRP A 126 -2.59 -8.22 21.63
CA TRP A 126 -2.83 -6.81 21.90
C TRP A 126 -1.96 -6.36 23.07
N ASN A 127 -0.98 -5.52 22.80
CA ASN A 127 -0.14 -4.88 23.83
C ASN A 127 -0.57 -3.42 23.99
N LEU A 128 -0.53 -2.88 25.21
CA LEU A 128 -0.79 -1.46 25.51
C LEU A 128 0.03 -0.53 24.61
N ARG A 129 1.26 -0.92 24.23
CA ARG A 129 2.10 -0.17 23.27
C ARG A 129 1.48 -0.07 21.87
N ILE A 130 0.82 -1.13 21.40
CA ILE A 130 0.10 -1.14 20.11
C ILE A 130 -1.13 -0.25 20.21
N GLY A 131 -1.86 -0.31 21.33
CA GLY A 131 -2.98 0.59 21.61
C GLY A 131 -2.58 2.07 21.58
N PHE A 132 -1.48 2.43 22.25
CA PHE A 132 -0.93 3.79 22.19
C PHE A 132 -0.49 4.19 20.78
N GLY A 133 0.17 3.30 20.03
CA GLY A 133 0.55 3.55 18.63
C GLY A 133 -0.66 3.76 17.71
N LEU A 134 -1.74 3.01 17.94
CA LEU A 134 -3.01 3.15 17.22
C LEU A 134 -3.67 4.51 17.53
N LEU A 135 -3.76 4.88 18.81
CA LEU A 135 -4.30 6.18 19.22
C LEU A 135 -3.48 7.34 18.64
N LEU A 136 -2.15 7.23 18.67
CA LEU A 136 -1.26 8.24 18.09
C LEU A 136 -1.41 8.32 16.58
N SER A 137 -1.59 7.19 15.89
CA SER A 137 -1.85 7.15 14.45
C SER A 137 -3.20 7.78 14.11
N LEU A 138 -4.25 7.48 14.88
CA LEU A 138 -5.57 8.10 14.75
C LEU A 138 -5.49 9.62 14.99
N PHE A 139 -4.74 10.05 16.00
CA PHE A 139 -4.53 11.47 16.28
C PHE A 139 -3.76 12.18 15.16
N GLY A 140 -2.71 11.55 14.63
CA GLY A 140 -1.96 12.04 13.48
C GLY A 140 -2.87 12.21 12.26
N VAL A 141 -3.64 11.17 11.92
CA VAL A 141 -4.66 11.20 10.86
C VAL A 141 -5.64 12.35 11.07
N PHE A 142 -6.18 12.49 12.29
CA PHE A 142 -7.12 13.55 12.63
C PHE A 142 -6.50 14.93 12.38
N LEU A 143 -5.26 15.16 12.84
CA LEU A 143 -4.52 16.39 12.57
C LEU A 143 -4.36 16.68 11.07
N VAL A 144 -4.01 15.66 10.26
CA VAL A 144 -3.85 15.85 8.81
C VAL A 144 -5.20 16.18 8.14
N ILE A 145 -6.30 15.54 8.56
CA ILE A 145 -7.65 15.78 8.03
C ILE A 145 -8.16 17.18 8.40
N VAL A 146 -7.96 17.61 9.65
CA VAL A 146 -8.43 18.92 10.14
C VAL A 146 -7.69 20.06 9.44
N ARG A 147 -6.46 19.86 8.97
CA ARG A 147 -5.65 20.89 8.29
C ARG A 147 -5.57 22.22 9.05
N GLY A 148 -5.71 22.19 10.39
CA GLY A 148 -5.78 23.38 11.24
C GLY A 148 -7.08 24.19 11.19
N SER A 149 -8.12 23.75 10.45
CA SER A 149 -9.42 24.44 10.35
C SER A 149 -10.57 23.43 10.43
N LEU A 150 -11.37 23.51 11.50
CA LEU A 150 -12.57 22.69 11.72
C LEU A 150 -13.63 22.84 10.60
N GLN A 151 -13.60 23.94 9.83
CA GLN A 151 -14.46 24.14 8.66
C GLN A 151 -14.18 23.14 7.53
N THR A 152 -12.98 22.56 7.47
CA THR A 152 -12.63 21.53 6.48
C THR A 152 -13.46 20.25 6.70
N ILE A 153 -13.77 19.92 7.96
CA ILE A 153 -14.55 18.72 8.33
C ILE A 153 -16.02 18.88 7.91
N THR A 154 -16.58 20.08 7.99
CA THR A 154 -17.96 20.34 7.57
C THR A 154 -18.10 20.51 6.05
N ALA A 155 -17.02 20.85 5.35
CA ALA A 155 -16.96 20.92 3.89
C ALA A 155 -16.64 19.56 3.22
N LEU A 156 -16.34 18.51 4.00
CA LEU A 156 -16.09 17.16 3.51
C LEU A 156 -17.39 16.56 2.94
N LYS A 157 -17.60 16.76 1.64
CA LYS A 157 -18.62 16.03 0.88
C LYS A 157 -18.09 14.62 0.61
N PHE A 158 -18.61 13.65 1.35
CA PHE A 158 -18.39 12.24 1.05
C PHE A 158 -18.78 11.97 -0.41
N ASN A 159 -17.79 11.60 -1.22
CA ASN A 159 -17.99 11.26 -2.62
C ASN A 159 -17.82 9.75 -2.84
N ILE A 160 -18.33 9.25 -3.96
CA ILE A 160 -18.13 7.87 -4.43
C ILE A 160 -16.62 7.55 -4.55
N GLY A 161 -15.79 8.55 -4.86
CA GLY A 161 -14.33 8.42 -4.86
C GLY A 161 -13.75 8.03 -3.50
N ASP A 162 -14.29 8.57 -2.41
CA ASP A 162 -13.79 8.26 -1.06
C ASP A 162 -14.15 6.84 -0.65
N LEU A 163 -15.34 6.36 -1.05
CA LEU A 163 -15.74 4.97 -0.86
C LEU A 163 -14.83 4.02 -1.66
N LEU A 164 -14.53 4.36 -2.92
CA LEU A 164 -13.58 3.62 -3.75
C LEU A 164 -12.18 3.59 -3.10
N LEU A 165 -11.70 4.70 -2.53
CA LEU A 165 -10.44 4.73 -1.77
C LEU A 165 -10.45 3.85 -0.53
N LEU A 166 -11.56 3.81 0.21
CA LEU A 166 -11.71 2.90 1.35
C LEU A 166 -11.69 1.44 0.90
N THR A 167 -12.31 1.10 -0.23
CA THR A 167 -12.21 -0.26 -0.79
C THR A 167 -10.79 -0.58 -1.25
N ALA A 168 -10.09 0.36 -1.89
CA ALA A 168 -8.69 0.22 -2.24
C ALA A 168 -7.84 -0.02 -0.98
N LEU A 169 -8.08 0.75 0.07
CA LEU A 169 -7.39 0.61 1.35
C LEU A 169 -7.62 -0.77 1.97
N GLY A 170 -8.85 -1.28 1.93
CA GLY A 170 -9.16 -2.64 2.36
C GLY A 170 -8.38 -3.69 1.56
N CYS A 171 -8.29 -3.53 0.23
CA CYS A 171 -7.48 -4.38 -0.64
C CYS A 171 -5.98 -4.31 -0.28
N TRP A 172 -5.45 -3.12 0.03
CA TRP A 172 -4.06 -2.94 0.45
C TRP A 172 -3.76 -3.64 1.78
N VAL A 173 -4.66 -3.50 2.75
CA VAL A 173 -4.56 -4.17 4.06
C VAL A 173 -4.60 -5.68 3.86
N ALA A 174 -5.55 -6.20 3.08
CA ALA A 174 -5.64 -7.63 2.77
C ALA A 174 -4.35 -8.14 2.13
N HIS A 175 -3.81 -7.43 1.13
CA HIS A 175 -2.54 -7.77 0.50
C HIS A 175 -1.39 -7.86 1.52
N GLY A 176 -1.26 -6.86 2.41
CA GLY A 176 -0.21 -6.85 3.43
C GLY A 176 -0.35 -7.98 4.45
N LEU A 177 -1.57 -8.28 4.91
CA LEU A 177 -1.84 -9.36 5.85
C LEU A 177 -1.60 -10.74 5.22
N ILE A 178 -2.10 -10.98 4.01
CA ILE A 178 -1.86 -12.22 3.26
C ILE A 178 -0.36 -12.37 3.00
N GLY A 179 0.33 -11.31 2.60
CA GLY A 179 1.78 -11.30 2.42
C GLY A 179 2.53 -11.71 3.68
N LYS A 180 2.14 -11.19 4.85
CA LYS A 180 2.72 -11.58 6.13
C LYS A 180 2.52 -13.08 6.44
N VAL A 181 1.36 -13.65 6.09
CA VAL A 181 1.07 -15.08 6.25
C VAL A 181 1.85 -15.94 5.25
N VAL A 182 1.89 -15.53 3.98
CA VAL A 182 2.62 -16.24 2.90
C VAL A 182 4.12 -16.23 3.18
N MET A 183 4.70 -15.11 3.60
CA MET A 183 6.13 -15.02 3.96
C MET A 183 6.48 -15.83 5.21
N LYS A 184 5.55 -16.07 6.14
CA LYS A 184 5.76 -17.03 7.24
C LYS A 184 5.80 -18.49 6.76
N THR A 185 5.11 -18.79 5.66
CA THR A 185 5.00 -20.15 5.10
C THR A 185 6.08 -20.44 4.06
N CYS A 186 6.55 -19.41 3.36
CA CYS A 186 7.69 -19.41 2.46
C CYS A 186 8.83 -18.66 3.15
N SER A 187 9.64 -19.35 3.98
CA SER A 187 10.82 -18.68 4.55
C SER A 187 11.72 -18.18 3.41
N PRO A 188 12.26 -16.95 3.51
CA PRO A 188 13.36 -16.57 2.67
C PRO A 188 14.61 -17.16 3.32
N PHE A 189 14.97 -18.37 2.87
CA PHE A 189 16.15 -19.13 3.31
C PHE A 189 16.05 -19.76 4.71
#